data_AF-A0A8S0X0C1-F1
#
_entry.id   AF-A0A8S0X0C1-F1
#
_cell.length_a   1.000
_cell.length_b   1.000
_cell.length_c   1.000
_cell.angle_alpha   90.00
_cell.angle_beta   90.00
_cell.angle_gamma   90.00
#
_symmetry.space_group_name_H-M   'P 1'
#
loop_
_entity.id
_entity.type
_entity.pdbx_description
1 polymer ?
#
loop_
_entity_poly.entity_id
_entity_poly.type
_entity_poly.pdbx_seq_one_letter_code
_entity_poly.pdbx_strand_id
1 'polypeptide(L)'
;MPAKRNTDERKRKVRTEHAPYKPQEDLMKVVQDLKARRRIIGAPLTLEEMLNPVGGDEIGEREFHFEDDDEIVARVRHEQAVARGEVIELDSEDEEDDDHPRLSTREIMDLCTQLERACISENDPETSLDFLHGLRRFRIHLRRREAMGAKQTTLTNWFKPN
;
A
#
# COMPACT_ATOMS: atom_id res chain seq x y z
N MET A 1 6.12 73.07 44.75
CA MET A 1 4.89 73.52 44.05
C MET A 1 5.14 73.43 42.54
N PRO A 2 4.28 72.83 41.71
CA PRO A 2 3.72 71.47 41.77
C PRO A 2 3.89 70.65 40.46
N ALA A 3 3.68 69.32 40.59
CA ALA A 3 3.06 68.33 39.69
C ALA A 3 3.36 68.35 38.16
N LYS A 4 3.64 67.21 37.50
CA LYS A 4 2.71 66.10 37.20
C LYS A 4 3.53 64.85 36.87
N ARG A 5 3.47 63.76 37.66
CA ARG A 5 2.65 62.56 37.39
C ARG A 5 2.37 62.32 35.91
N ASN A 6 3.02 61.32 35.33
CA ASN A 6 2.34 60.48 34.35
C ASN A 6 2.71 59.01 34.57
N THR A 7 1.77 58.36 35.25
CA THR A 7 1.54 56.92 35.30
C THR A 7 1.33 56.38 33.89
N ASP A 8 2.09 55.35 33.49
CA ASP A 8 1.56 54.42 32.49
C ASP A 8 2.05 53.01 32.80
N GLU A 9 1.38 52.42 33.80
CA GLU A 9 1.34 50.97 34.03
C GLU A 9 0.73 50.28 32.81
N ARG A 10 1.51 50.03 31.76
CA ARG A 10 1.09 49.07 30.73
C ARG A 10 1.48 47.67 31.15
N LYS A 11 0.68 47.13 32.07
CA LYS A 11 0.57 45.70 32.36
C LYS A 11 0.25 44.98 31.06
N ARG A 12 1.26 44.45 30.37
CA ARG A 12 1.08 43.39 29.38
C ARG A 12 0.73 42.10 30.13
N LYS A 13 -0.51 42.01 30.62
CA LYS A 13 -1.16 40.73 30.89
C LYS A 13 -1.35 40.06 29.54
N VAL A 14 -0.37 39.27 29.11
CA VAL A 14 -0.61 38.24 28.10
C VAL A 14 -1.43 37.17 28.81
N ARG A 15 -2.74 37.36 28.84
CA ARG A 15 -3.70 36.30 29.11
C ARG A 15 -3.72 35.44 27.85
N THR A 16 -2.83 34.46 27.76
CA THR A 16 -3.16 33.26 27.00
C THR A 16 -4.20 32.52 27.83
N GLU A 17 -5.46 32.91 27.69
CA GLU A 17 -6.57 32.01 27.96
C GLU A 17 -6.41 30.89 26.92
N HIS A 18 -5.66 29.83 27.26
CA HIS A 18 -5.80 28.58 26.54
C HIS A 18 -7.24 28.14 26.76
N ALA A 19 -8.04 28.26 25.69
CA ALA A 19 -9.37 27.70 25.66
C ALA A 19 -9.28 26.26 26.19
N PRO A 20 -10.21 25.83 27.05
CA PRO A 20 -10.15 24.50 27.63
C PRO A 20 -10.07 23.49 26.49
N TYR A 21 -9.01 22.68 26.49
CA TYR A 21 -8.84 21.61 25.53
C TYR A 21 -9.98 20.61 25.75
N LYS A 22 -10.87 20.52 24.76
CA LYS A 22 -12.05 19.66 24.78
C LYS A 22 -11.86 18.55 23.74
N PRO A 23 -11.14 17.48 24.10
CA PRO A 23 -10.75 16.43 23.16
C PRO A 23 -11.96 15.78 22.49
N GLN A 24 -13.11 15.71 23.14
CA GLN A 24 -14.36 15.18 22.58
C GLN A 24 -14.91 16.06 21.44
N GLU A 25 -14.84 17.39 21.59
CA GLU A 25 -15.31 18.31 20.54
C GLU A 25 -14.40 18.26 19.32
N ASP A 26 -13.08 18.18 19.53
CA ASP A 26 -12.12 18.09 18.44
C ASP A 26 -12.18 16.74 17.73
N LEU A 27 -12.40 15.65 18.47
CA LEU A 27 -12.65 14.32 17.90
C LEU A 27 -13.89 14.32 16.99
N MET A 28 -14.99 14.92 17.45
CA MET A 28 -16.22 15.03 16.67
C MET A 28 -16.05 15.88 15.41
N LYS A 29 -15.24 16.95 15.46
CA LYS A 29 -14.91 17.74 14.26
C LYS A 29 -14.17 16.90 13.22
N VAL A 30 -13.21 16.07 13.65
CA VAL A 30 -12.48 15.17 12.75
C VAL A 30 -13.42 14.14 12.11
N VAL A 31 -14.31 13.53 12.90
CA VAL A 31 -15.32 12.58 12.37
C VAL A 31 -16.23 13.26 11.34
N GLN A 32 -16.64 14.51 11.58
CA GLN A 32 -17.44 15.28 10.62
C GLN A 32 -16.68 15.59 9.33
N ASP A 33 -15.41 15.97 9.40
CA ASP A 33 -14.56 16.19 8.23
C ASP A 33 -14.36 14.89 7.43
N LEU A 34 -14.11 13.77 8.10
CA LEU A 34 -14.02 12.45 7.47
C LEU A 34 -15.33 12.04 6.78
N LYS A 35 -16.47 12.30 7.41
CA LYS A 35 -17.80 12.07 6.82
C LYS A 35 -18.02 12.95 5.59
N ALA A 36 -17.68 14.24 5.67
CA ALA A 36 -17.80 15.17 4.55
C ALA A 36 -16.96 14.73 3.34
N ARG A 37 -15.78 14.15 3.59
CA ARG A 37 -14.88 13.59 2.58
C ARG A 37 -15.25 12.18 2.12
N ARG A 38 -16.37 11.62 2.57
CA ARG A 38 -16.82 10.24 2.29
C ARG A 38 -15.74 9.18 2.65
N ARG A 39 -14.98 9.43 3.72
CA ARG A 39 -13.92 8.53 4.22
C ARG A 39 -14.43 7.50 5.24
N ILE A 40 -15.66 7.65 5.72
CA ILE A 40 -16.33 6.69 6.61
C ILE A 40 -17.30 5.87 5.76
N ILE A 41 -17.12 4.55 5.76
CA ILE A 41 -18.02 3.60 5.11
C ILE A 41 -19.13 3.27 6.12
N GLY A 42 -20.38 3.51 5.76
CA GLY A 42 -21.53 3.30 6.65
C GLY A 42 -21.80 4.46 7.61
N ALA A 43 -22.50 4.16 8.71
CA ALA A 43 -22.82 5.15 9.72
C ALA A 43 -21.58 5.44 10.61
N PRO A 44 -21.27 6.72 10.90
CA PRO A 44 -20.19 7.05 11.83
C PRO A 44 -20.53 6.58 13.24
N LEU A 45 -19.52 6.04 13.94
CA LEU A 45 -19.62 5.67 15.36
C LEU A 45 -20.01 6.90 16.21
N THR A 46 -20.77 6.64 17.26
CA THR A 46 -21.09 7.63 18.29
C THR A 46 -19.86 7.91 19.16
N LEU A 47 -19.85 9.07 19.82
CA LEU A 47 -18.77 9.44 20.74
C LEU A 47 -18.57 8.38 21.83
N GLU A 48 -19.66 7.81 22.34
CA GLU A 48 -19.63 6.78 23.36
C GLU A 48 -18.95 5.50 22.86
N GLU A 49 -19.29 5.03 21.66
CA GLU A 49 -18.67 3.84 21.05
C GLU A 49 -17.18 4.06 20.73
N MET A 50 -16.78 5.30 20.42
CA MET A 50 -15.37 5.63 20.18
C MET A 50 -14.55 5.69 21.47
N LEU A 51 -15.15 6.13 22.57
CA LEU A 51 -14.49 6.20 23.88
C LEU A 51 -14.51 4.85 24.60
N ASN A 52 -15.54 4.05 24.36
CA ASN A 52 -15.76 2.73 24.92
C ASN A 52 -15.90 1.71 23.77
N PRO A 53 -14.79 1.38 23.08
CA PRO A 53 -14.84 0.36 22.04
C PRO A 53 -15.30 -0.96 22.66
N VAL A 54 -16.22 -1.66 21.99
CA VAL A 54 -16.45 -3.08 22.26
C VAL A 54 -15.09 -3.76 22.13
N GLY A 55 -14.69 -4.49 23.17
CA GLY A 55 -13.41 -5.18 23.20
C GLY A 55 -13.20 -5.96 21.90
N GLY A 56 -12.04 -5.78 21.26
CA GLY A 56 -11.71 -6.53 20.07
C GLY A 56 -11.71 -8.02 20.40
N ASP A 57 -12.26 -8.82 19.50
CA ASP A 57 -12.14 -10.26 19.61
C ASP A 57 -10.65 -10.63 19.62
N GLU A 58 -10.27 -11.53 20.52
CA GLU A 58 -8.93 -12.09 20.52
C GLU A 58 -8.80 -12.93 19.25
N ILE A 59 -8.16 -12.36 18.24
CA ILE A 59 -7.92 -13.07 16.99
C ILE A 59 -6.91 -14.18 17.30
N GLY A 60 -7.40 -15.42 17.33
CA GLY A 60 -6.57 -16.59 17.63
C GLY A 60 -5.46 -16.76 16.59
N GLU A 61 -4.30 -17.29 17.02
CA GLU A 61 -3.13 -17.53 16.15
C GLU A 61 -3.44 -18.33 14.88
N ARG A 62 -4.54 -19.08 14.86
CA ARG A 62 -4.97 -19.93 13.74
C ARG A 62 -5.75 -19.19 12.65
N GLU A 63 -6.31 -18.02 12.92
CA GLU A 63 -7.11 -17.28 11.93
C GLU A 63 -6.24 -16.68 10.81
N PHE A 64 -4.93 -16.56 11.06
CA PHE A 64 -3.95 -16.06 10.10
C PHE A 64 -2.86 -17.08 9.75
N HIS A 65 -3.08 -18.37 10.02
CA HIS A 65 -2.19 -19.40 9.48
C HIS A 65 -2.57 -19.63 8.02
N PHE A 66 -1.81 -19.03 7.11
CA PHE A 66 -1.97 -19.28 5.68
C PHE A 66 -1.24 -20.58 5.31
N GLU A 67 -1.70 -21.24 4.25
CA GLU A 67 -1.12 -22.51 3.79
C GLU A 67 0.38 -22.40 3.47
N ASP A 68 0.83 -21.20 3.09
CA ASP A 68 2.21 -20.91 2.67
C ASP A 68 3.12 -20.43 3.82
N ASP A 69 2.61 -20.30 5.06
CA ASP A 69 3.40 -19.75 6.18
C ASP A 69 4.63 -20.62 6.49
N ASP A 70 4.48 -21.94 6.40
CA ASP A 70 5.58 -22.88 6.58
C ASP A 70 6.64 -22.74 5.47
N GLU A 71 6.23 -22.44 4.24
CA GLU A 71 7.14 -22.21 3.11
C GLU A 71 7.92 -20.90 3.31
N ILE A 72 7.25 -19.85 3.80
CA ILE A 72 7.90 -18.57 4.14
C ILE A 72 8.94 -18.79 5.24
N VAL A 73 8.58 -19.51 6.31
CA VAL A 73 9.50 -19.82 7.41
C VAL A 73 10.67 -20.67 6.91
N ALA A 74 10.42 -21.66 6.06
CA ALA A 74 11.46 -22.49 5.48
C ALA A 74 12.44 -21.66 4.62
N ARG A 75 11.92 -20.77 3.75
CA ARG A 75 12.74 -19.88 2.93
C ARG A 75 13.60 -18.93 3.76
N VAL A 76 13.03 -18.30 4.78
CA VAL A 76 13.79 -17.40 5.67
C VAL A 76 14.88 -18.16 6.43
N ARG A 77 14.61 -19.37 6.89
CA ARG A 77 15.62 -20.21 7.55
C ARG A 77 16.74 -20.61 6.59
N HIS A 78 16.40 -20.92 5.34
CA HIS A 78 17.36 -21.23 4.28
C HIS A 78 18.26 -20.03 3.98
N GLU A 79 17.68 -18.85 3.75
CA GLU A 79 18.44 -17.59 3.54
C GLU A 79 19.40 -17.28 4.70
N GLN A 80 18.97 -17.52 5.94
CA GLN A 80 19.83 -17.34 7.11
C GLN A 80 20.97 -18.37 7.17
N ALA A 81 20.72 -19.62 6.76
CA ALA A 81 21.74 -20.66 6.71
C ALA A 81 22.77 -20.38 5.61
N VAL A 82 22.34 -19.86 4.45
CA VAL A 82 23.21 -19.37 3.38
C VAL A 82 24.06 -18.20 3.88
N ALA A 83 23.46 -17.22 4.57
CA ALA A 83 24.18 -16.08 5.13
C ALA A 83 25.22 -16.47 6.20
N ARG A 84 24.97 -17.56 6.95
CA ARG A 84 25.93 -18.14 7.90
C ARG A 84 26.98 -19.04 7.24
N GLY A 85 26.88 -19.29 5.93
CA GLY A 85 27.77 -20.19 5.20
C GLY A 85 27.57 -21.67 5.54
N GLU A 86 26.43 -22.03 6.15
CA GLU A 86 26.05 -23.41 6.47
C GLU A 86 25.53 -24.16 5.24
N VAL A 87 25.07 -23.41 4.23
CA VAL A 87 24.59 -23.92 2.95
C VAL A 87 25.36 -23.20 1.83
N ILE A 88 26.03 -23.98 0.98
CA ILE A 88 26.64 -23.49 -0.26
C ILE A 88 25.61 -23.74 -1.36
N GLU A 89 24.96 -22.69 -1.83
CA GLU A 89 24.15 -22.76 -3.04
C GLU A 89 25.11 -22.95 -4.22
N LEU A 90 25.06 -24.13 -4.82
CA LEU A 90 25.71 -24.37 -6.10
C LEU A 90 24.82 -23.73 -7.15
N ASP A 91 25.27 -22.63 -7.76
CA ASP A 91 24.70 -22.14 -9.02
C ASP A 91 24.89 -23.26 -10.04
N SER A 92 23.86 -24.08 -10.20
CA SER A 92 23.72 -24.93 -11.37
C SER A 92 23.41 -24.00 -12.55
N GLU A 93 24.47 -23.46 -13.14
CA GLU A 93 24.48 -22.90 -14.50
C GLU A 93 24.19 -24.05 -15.46
N ASP A 94 22.91 -24.44 -15.55
CA ASP A 94 22.41 -25.16 -16.71
C ASP A 94 21.94 -24.09 -17.69
N GLU A 95 22.91 -23.49 -18.38
CA GLU A 95 22.64 -22.73 -19.61
C GLU A 95 22.29 -23.75 -20.70
N GLU A 96 21.07 -24.29 -20.63
CA GLU A 96 20.39 -24.77 -21.83
C GLU A 96 20.18 -23.55 -22.71
N ASP A 97 21.06 -23.42 -23.71
CA ASP A 97 21.01 -22.44 -24.79
C ASP A 97 19.73 -22.71 -25.59
N ASP A 98 18.62 -22.15 -25.09
CA ASP A 98 17.30 -22.21 -25.69
C ASP A 98 17.34 -21.35 -26.95
N ASP A 99 17.75 -21.97 -28.06
CA ASP A 99 17.84 -21.45 -29.44
C ASP A 99 16.47 -21.00 -30.01
N HIS A 100 15.43 -20.96 -29.17
CA HIS A 100 14.16 -20.37 -29.49
C HIS A 100 14.22 -18.85 -29.37
N PRO A 101 13.67 -18.10 -30.36
CA PRO A 101 13.56 -16.65 -30.23
C PRO A 101 12.70 -16.32 -29.00
N ARG A 102 13.38 -15.89 -27.93
CA ARG A 102 12.73 -15.50 -26.67
C ARG A 102 11.90 -14.25 -26.93
N LEU A 103 10.57 -14.38 -26.82
CA LEU A 103 9.67 -13.23 -26.87
C LEU A 103 10.02 -12.27 -25.73
N SER A 104 10.19 -11.00 -26.06
CA SER A 104 10.29 -9.94 -25.08
C SER A 104 9.01 -9.87 -24.23
N THR A 105 9.12 -9.35 -23.01
CA THR A 105 7.96 -9.13 -22.12
C THR A 105 6.84 -8.36 -22.83
N ARG A 106 7.19 -7.41 -23.71
CA ARG A 106 6.24 -6.65 -24.50
C ARG A 106 5.50 -7.51 -25.53
N GLU A 107 6.22 -8.34 -26.28
CA GLU A 107 5.63 -9.26 -27.26
C GLU A 107 4.69 -10.27 -26.60
N ILE A 108 5.05 -10.76 -25.41
CA ILE A 108 4.19 -11.65 -24.62
C ILE A 108 2.89 -10.92 -24.20
N MET A 109 2.99 -9.67 -23.75
CA MET A 109 1.80 -8.87 -23.41
C MET A 109 0.89 -8.60 -24.61
N ASP A 110 1.49 -8.34 -25.78
CA ASP A 110 0.76 -8.14 -27.03
C ASP A 110 0.07 -9.45 -27.46
N LEU A 111 0.74 -10.60 -27.32
CA LEU A 111 0.16 -11.92 -27.58
C LEU A 111 -1.02 -12.22 -26.66
N CYS A 112 -0.90 -11.97 -25.36
CA CYS A 112 -2.02 -12.11 -24.42
C CYS A 112 -3.22 -11.26 -24.84
N THR A 113 -2.98 -10.04 -25.34
CA THR A 113 -4.04 -9.14 -25.80
C THR A 113 -4.72 -9.64 -27.08
N GLN A 114 -3.97 -10.26 -27.98
CA GLN A 114 -4.53 -10.88 -29.19
C GLN A 114 -5.41 -12.09 -28.85
N LEU A 115 -4.93 -12.96 -27.95
CA LEU A 115 -5.68 -14.10 -27.47
C LEU A 115 -6.96 -13.68 -26.73
N GLU A 116 -6.88 -12.64 -25.88
CA GLU A 116 -8.06 -12.07 -25.22
C GLU A 116 -9.14 -11.65 -26.25
N ARG A 117 -8.73 -11.02 -27.35
CA ARG A 117 -9.66 -10.60 -28.42
C ARG A 117 -10.25 -11.80 -29.17
N ALA A 118 -9.43 -12.81 -29.47
CA ALA A 118 -9.87 -14.01 -30.16
C ALA A 118 -10.93 -14.77 -29.33
N CYS A 119 -10.69 -14.90 -28.02
CA CYS A 119 -11.65 -15.52 -27.10
C CYS A 119 -12.98 -14.78 -27.03
N ILE A 120 -12.95 -13.45 -27.08
CA ILE A 120 -14.19 -12.65 -27.10
C ILE A 120 -14.93 -12.81 -28.43
N SER A 121 -14.23 -13.00 -29.56
CA SER A 121 -14.85 -13.16 -30.89
C SER A 121 -15.40 -14.56 -31.17
N GLU A 122 -14.84 -15.61 -30.57
CA GLU A 122 -15.22 -17.01 -30.84
C GLU A 122 -16.54 -17.44 -30.14
N ASN A 123 -17.12 -16.59 -29.28
CA ASN A 123 -18.47 -16.77 -28.70
C ASN A 123 -18.73 -18.10 -27.96
N ASP A 124 -17.71 -18.77 -27.43
CA ASP A 124 -17.87 -19.89 -26.48
C ASP A 124 -17.63 -19.42 -25.04
N PRO A 125 -18.68 -19.04 -24.29
CA PRO A 125 -18.52 -18.45 -22.97
C PRO A 125 -18.03 -19.44 -21.90
N GLU A 126 -18.25 -20.75 -22.03
CA GLU A 126 -17.87 -21.68 -20.96
C GLU A 126 -16.38 -22.01 -20.98
N THR A 127 -15.79 -22.27 -22.15
CA THR A 127 -14.36 -22.62 -22.24
C THR A 127 -13.45 -21.40 -22.28
N SER A 128 -13.93 -20.27 -22.78
CA SER A 128 -13.10 -19.07 -22.96
C SER A 128 -12.94 -18.23 -21.69
N LEU A 129 -13.85 -18.31 -20.72
CA LEU A 129 -13.83 -17.46 -19.52
C LEU A 129 -12.63 -17.75 -18.62
N ASP A 130 -12.37 -19.03 -18.31
CA ASP A 130 -11.24 -19.41 -17.46
C ASP A 130 -9.90 -19.08 -18.13
N PHE A 131 -9.81 -19.30 -19.44
CA PHE A 131 -8.63 -18.93 -20.22
C PHE A 131 -8.42 -17.41 -20.26
N LEU A 132 -9.49 -16.61 -20.47
CA LEU A 132 -9.45 -15.15 -20.38
C LEU A 132 -8.99 -14.65 -19.01
N HIS A 133 -9.47 -15.27 -17.93
CA HIS A 133 -9.02 -14.95 -16.58
C HIS A 133 -7.54 -15.25 -16.40
N GLY A 134 -7.06 -16.39 -16.90
CA GLY A 134 -5.65 -16.76 -16.93
C GLY A 134 -4.79 -15.73 -17.66
N LEU A 135 -5.17 -15.34 -18.88
CA LEU A 135 -4.46 -14.35 -19.69
C LEU A 135 -4.36 -12.99 -18.99
N ARG A 136 -5.45 -12.53 -18.39
CA ARG A 136 -5.47 -11.26 -17.65
C ARG A 136 -4.55 -11.31 -16.42
N ARG A 137 -4.63 -12.39 -15.65
CA ARG A 137 -3.80 -12.58 -14.44
C ARG A 137 -2.31 -12.63 -14.82
N PHE A 138 -1.98 -13.34 -15.88
CA PHE A 138 -0.61 -13.42 -16.39
C PHE A 138 -0.09 -12.07 -16.89
N ARG A 139 -0.89 -11.31 -17.66
CA ARG A 139 -0.51 -9.95 -18.09
C ARG A 139 -0.30 -9.00 -16.92
N ILE A 140 -1.12 -9.08 -15.87
CA ILE A 140 -0.94 -8.30 -14.63
C ILE A 140 0.40 -8.67 -13.97
N HIS A 141 0.72 -9.95 -13.90
CA HIS A 141 2.00 -10.42 -13.36
C HIS A 141 3.19 -9.87 -14.15
N LEU A 142 3.16 -9.93 -15.49
CA LEU A 142 4.22 -9.38 -16.35
C LEU A 142 4.42 -7.87 -16.14
N ARG A 143 3.33 -7.10 -16.03
CA ARG A 143 3.40 -5.66 -15.74
C ARG A 143 4.02 -5.36 -14.39
N ARG A 144 3.71 -6.16 -13.37
CA ARG A 144 4.33 -6.02 -12.04
C ARG A 144 5.82 -6.33 -12.12
N ARG A 145 6.21 -7.37 -12.87
CA ARG A 145 7.61 -7.72 -13.09
C ARG A 145 8.39 -6.59 -13.77
N GLU A 146 7.82 -5.98 -14.80
CA GLU A 146 8.42 -4.82 -15.47
C GLU A 146 8.52 -3.61 -14.53
N ALA A 147 7.49 -3.35 -13.71
CA ALA A 147 7.49 -2.25 -12.74
C ALA A 147 8.51 -2.44 -11.60
N MET A 148 8.79 -3.68 -11.18
CA MET A 148 9.83 -3.96 -10.17
C MET A 148 11.24 -3.62 -10.68
N GLY A 149 11.48 -3.74 -11.99
CA GLY A 149 12.73 -3.31 -12.63
C GLY A 149 12.80 -1.81 -12.90
N ALA A 150 11.70 -1.07 -12.74
CA ALA A 150 11.65 0.36 -13.02
C ALA A 150 12.26 1.16 -11.87
N LYS A 151 13.39 1.83 -12.15
CA LYS A 151 13.99 2.78 -11.20
C LYS A 151 13.04 3.95 -11.01
N GLN A 152 12.66 4.23 -9.77
CA GLN A 152 11.87 5.42 -9.40
C GLN A 152 12.61 6.67 -9.89
N THR A 153 12.05 7.35 -10.89
CA THR A 153 12.59 8.63 -11.35
C THR A 153 12.17 9.71 -10.36
N THR A 154 13.14 10.39 -9.75
CA THR A 154 12.88 11.57 -8.92
C THR A 154 12.44 12.76 -9.80
N LEU A 155 11.59 13.63 -9.25
CA LEU A 155 11.08 14.84 -9.94
C LEU A 155 12.19 15.72 -10.52
N THR A 156 13.38 15.70 -9.91
CA THR A 156 14.57 16.44 -10.35
C THR A 156 15.06 16.03 -11.73
N ASN A 157 14.75 14.83 -12.23
CA ASN A 157 15.13 14.39 -13.58
C ASN A 157 14.35 15.12 -14.69
N TRP A 158 13.26 15.80 -14.35
CA TRP A 158 12.39 16.52 -15.28
C TRP A 158 12.67 18.02 -15.34
N PHE A 159 13.35 18.58 -14.34
CA PHE A 159 13.75 19.98 -14.31
C PHE A 159 15.20 20.13 -14.78
N LYS A 160 15.41 20.03 -16.10
CA LYS A 160 16.68 20.47 -16.70
C LYS A 160 16.61 21.99 -16.90
N PRO A 161 17.59 22.77 -16.38
CA PRO A 161 17.67 24.19 -16.68
C PRO A 161 18.03 24.37 -18.17
N ASN A 162 17.27 25.21 -18.87
CA ASN A 162 17.60 25.71 -20.21
C ASN A 162 18.77 26.69 -20.15
#